data_AF-A0A0J9CTM5-F1
#
_entry.id   AF-A0A0J9CTM5-F1
#
_cell.length_a   1.000
_cell.length_b   1.000
_cell.length_c   1.000
_cell.angle_alpha   90.00
_cell.angle_beta   90.00
_cell.angle_gamma   90.00
#
_symmetry.space_group_name_H-M   'P 1'
#
loop_
_entity.id
_entity.type
_entity.pdbx_description
1 polymer ?
#
loop_
_entity_poly.entity_id
_entity_poly.type
_entity_poly.pdbx_seq_one_letter_code
_entity_poly.pdbx_strand_id
1 'polypeptide(L)' 'MLIGYMRVSSVDDRQSVDLQRDALLAAGVDERHLYSDKASGARDDRPGLKACDLPPEGSLILM' A
#
# COMPACT_ATOMS: atom_id res chain seq x y z
N MET A 1 0.10 15.77 -1.91
CA MET A 1 0.33 14.57 -2.75
C MET A 1 -0.14 13.35 -1.96
N LEU A 2 -0.95 12.48 -2.57
CA LEU A 2 -1.52 11.28 -1.94
C LEU A 2 -0.70 10.06 -2.34
N ILE A 3 -0.28 9.29 -1.34
CA ILE A 3 0.40 8.00 -1.52
C ILE A 3 -0.47 6.92 -0.90
N GLY A 4 -0.68 5.84 -1.63
CA GLY A 4 -1.45 4.69 -1.19
C GLY A 4 -0.53 3.51 -0.95
N TYR A 5 -0.67 2.86 0.20
CA TYR A 5 0.11 1.69 0.54
C TYR A 5 -0.82 0.54 0.93
N MET A 6 -0.61 -0.60 0.29
CA MET A 6 -1.38 -1.82 0.45
C MET A 6 -0.52 -2.91 1.07
N ARG A 7 -1.07 -3.72 1.97
CA ARG A 7 -0.36 -4.90 2.48
C ARG A 7 -1.26 -6.13 2.52
N VAL A 8 -0.77 -7.22 1.93
CA VAL A 8 -1.43 -8.53 1.99
C VAL A 8 -0.49 -9.60 2.52
N SER A 9 -1.06 -10.60 3.19
CA SER A 9 -0.30 -11.74 3.69
C SER A 9 0.09 -12.65 2.53
N SER A 10 1.38 -13.04 2.44
CA SER A 10 1.81 -14.03 1.44
C SER A 10 1.31 -15.45 1.71
N VAL A 11 0.70 -15.69 2.88
CA VAL A 11 0.27 -17.02 3.35
C VAL A 11 -1.08 -17.42 2.76
N ASP A 12 -1.90 -16.44 2.38
CA ASP A 12 -3.25 -16.67 1.90
C ASP A 12 -3.41 -15.95 0.56
N ASP A 13 -3.18 -16.66 -0.54
CA ASP A 13 -3.34 -16.12 -1.91
C ASP A 13 -4.79 -15.72 -2.25
N ARG A 14 -5.73 -15.89 -1.31
CA ARG A 14 -7.08 -15.33 -1.41
C ARG A 14 -7.14 -13.86 -1.02
N GLN A 15 -6.10 -13.32 -0.38
CA GLN A 15 -5.99 -11.89 -0.13
C GLN A 15 -5.59 -11.19 -1.43
N SER A 16 -6.59 -10.66 -2.14
CA SER A 16 -6.32 -9.81 -3.28
C SER A 16 -6.13 -8.35 -2.86
N VAL A 17 -5.09 -7.72 -3.42
CA VAL A 17 -4.86 -6.28 -3.36
C VAL A 17 -5.86 -5.50 -4.21
N ASP A 18 -6.66 -6.14 -5.06
CA ASP A 18 -7.56 -5.47 -6.00
C ASP A 18 -8.57 -4.56 -5.28
N LEU A 19 -9.21 -5.05 -4.22
CA LEU A 19 -10.19 -4.27 -3.45
C LEU A 19 -9.53 -3.08 -2.71
N GLN A 20 -8.30 -3.28 -2.22
CA GLN A 20 -7.53 -2.20 -1.59
C GLN A 20 -7.11 -1.17 -2.64
N ARG A 21 -6.69 -1.62 -3.82
CA ARG A 21 -6.30 -0.77 -4.95
C ARG A 21 -7.46 0.11 -5.39
N ASP A 22 -8.64 -0.49 -5.60
CA ASP A 22 -9.85 0.24 -5.99
C ASP A 22 -10.24 1.29 -4.94
N ALA A 23 -10.12 0.97 -3.65
CA ALA A 23 -10.40 1.92 -2.57
C ALA A 23 -9.36 3.06 -2.49
N LEU A 24 -8.08 2.82 -2.81
CA LEU A 24 -7.07 3.89 -2.90
C LEU A 24 -7.32 4.80 -4.11
N LEU A 25 -7.71 4.22 -5.24
CA LEU A 25 -8.09 4.98 -6.43
C LEU A 25 -9.33 5.83 -6.16
N ALA A 26 -10.34 5.27 -5.48
CA ALA A 26 -11.53 6.01 -5.06
C ALA A 26 -11.21 7.13 -4.06
N ALA A 27 -10.17 6.97 -3.25
CA ALA A 27 -9.65 8.01 -2.35
C ALA A 27 -8.83 9.10 -3.08
N GLY A 28 -8.61 8.97 -4.39
CA GLY A 28 -7.88 9.94 -5.21
C GLY A 28 -6.37 9.74 -5.22
N VAL A 29 -5.88 8.56 -4.83
CA VAL A 29 -4.47 8.20 -4.99
C VAL A 29 -4.19 7.88 -6.47
N ASP A 30 -3.11 8.45 -7.00
CA ASP A 30 -2.63 8.14 -8.36
C ASP A 30 -2.01 6.74 -8.40
N GLU A 31 -2.27 5.96 -9.45
CA GLU A 31 -1.72 4.61 -9.63
C GLU A 31 -0.19 4.56 -9.53
N ARG A 32 0.50 5.65 -9.92
CA ARG A 32 1.97 5.76 -9.84
C ARG A 32 2.49 5.89 -8.42
N HIS A 33 1.63 6.24 -7.47
CA HIS A 33 1.93 6.36 -6.04
C HIS A 33 1.26 5.25 -5.22
N LEU A 34 0.93 4.13 -5.87
CA LEU A 34 0.47 2.93 -5.20
C LEU A 34 1.65 2.01 -4.94
N TYR A 35 1.84 1.69 -3.67
CA TYR A 35 2.86 0.79 -3.19
C TYR A 35 2.19 -0.41 -2.55
N SER A 36 2.79 -1.59 -2.69
CA SER A 36 2.29 -2.79 -2.03
C SER A 36 3.42 -3.63 -1.47
N ASP A 37 3.16 -4.26 -0.32
CA ASP A 37 4.04 -5.27 0.25
C ASP A 37 3.28 -6.58 0.45
N LYS A 38 3.91 -7.68 0.04
CA LYS A 38 3.42 -9.04 0.28
C LYS A 38 4.32 -9.70 1.32
N ALA A 39 3.82 -9.86 2.55
CA ALA A 39 4.62 -10.40 3.66
C ALA A 39 3.87 -11.49 4.42
N SER A 40 4.47 -12.67 4.56
CA SER A 40 3.90 -13.77 5.36
C SER A 40 4.16 -13.55 6.85
N GLY A 41 3.09 -13.35 7.64
CA GLY A 41 3.16 -13.22 9.10
C GLY A 41 3.53 -11.82 9.59
N ALA A 42 3.82 -11.71 10.89
CA ALA A 42 4.14 -10.47 11.61
C ALA A 42 5.54 -9.90 11.30
N ARG A 43 5.99 -9.99 10.04
CA ARG A 43 7.23 -9.31 9.62
C ARG A 43 6.97 -7.81 9.59
N ASP A 44 7.80 -7.05 10.31
CA ASP A 44 7.67 -5.59 10.38
C ASP A 44 8.35 -4.87 9.21
N ASP A 45 9.13 -5.60 8.40
CA ASP A 45 9.75 -5.04 7.20
C ASP A 45 8.68 -4.66 6.17
N ARG A 46 8.59 -3.34 5.94
CA ARG A 46 7.75 -2.69 4.92
C ARG A 46 8.63 -2.01 3.88
N PRO A 47 9.34 -2.76 3.04
CA PRO A 47 10.24 -2.18 2.05
C PRO A 47 9.49 -1.29 1.04
N GLY A 48 8.24 -1.63 0.68
CA GLY A 48 7.38 -0.78 -0.14
C GLY A 48 7.02 0.54 0.53
N LEU A 49 6.84 0.56 1.86
CA LEU A 49 6.58 1.79 2.61
C LEU A 49 7.84 2.65 2.73
N LYS A 50 9.01 2.01 2.91
CA LYS A 50 10.32 2.69 2.93
C LYS A 50 10.68 3.28 1.56
N ALA A 51 10.14 2.73 0.48
CA ALA A 51 10.31 3.25 -0.88
C ALA A 51 9.38 4.42 -1.22
N CYS A 52 8.40 4.72 -0.38
CA CYS A 52 7.57 5.91 -0.53
C CYS A 52 8.39 7.16 -0.21
N ASP A 53 8.68 7.97 -1.23
CA ASP A 53 9.21 9.33 -1.04
C ASP A 53 8.04 10.26 -0.68
N LEU A 54 7.57 10.16 0.57
CA LEU A 54 6.46 10.98 1.05
C LEU A 54 6.97 12.39 1.38
N PRO A 55 6.50 13.45 0.69
CA PRO A 55 6.85 14.81 1.07
C PRO A 55 6.32 15.12 2.48
N PRO A 56 6.90 16.10 3.20
CA PRO A 56 6.51 16.41 4.58
C PRO A 56 5.02 16.82 4.75
N GLU A 57 4.39 17.32 3.69
CA GLU A 57 2.94 17.62 3.61
C GLU A 57 2.11 16.55 2.87
N GLY A 58 2.72 15.41 2.55
CA GLY A 58 2.08 14.26 1.93
C GLY A 58 1.14 13.52 2.88
N SER A 59 0.08 12.93 2.34
CA SER A 59 -0.84 12.08 3.11
C SER A 59 -0.72 10.63 2.64
N LEU A 60 -0.51 9.72 3.60
CA LEU A 60 -0.40 8.28 3.37
C LEU A 60 -1.72 7.61 3.75
N ILE A 61 -2.30 6.85 2.82
CA ILE A 61 -3.46 6.01 3.06
C ILE A 61 -2.99 4.55 3.12
N LEU A 62 -3.19 3.91 4.29
CA LEU A 62 -2.77 2.54 4.58
C LEU A 62 -3.99 1.60 4.54
N MET A 63 -3.91 0.54 3.72
CA MET A 63 -4.91 -0.54 3.68
C MET A 63 -4.30 -1.95 3.73
#